data_AF-A0A973Q9P7-F1
#
_entry.id   AF-A0A973Q9P7-F1
#
_cell.length_a   1.000
_cell.length_b   1.000
_cell.length_c   1.000
_cell.angle_alpha   90.00
_cell.angle_beta   90.00
_cell.angle_gamma   90.00
#
_symmetry.space_group_name_H-M   'P 1'
#
loop_
_entity.id
_entity.type
_entity.pdbx_description
1 polymer ?
#
loop_
_entity_poly.entity_id
_entity_poly.type
_entity_poly.pdbx_seq_one_letter_code
_entity_poly.pdbx_strand_id
1 'polypeptide(L)' 'RELVDRKLRSTRGLDRDKRLRRLAGMLARKGYSEGMALRVVRQALEEEGEETELFEGEGF' A
#
# COMPACT_ATOMS: atom_id res chain seq x y z
N ARG A 1 10.89 0.55 -3.56
CA ARG A 1 9.84 0.62 -2.52
C ARG A 1 9.27 2.03 -2.36
N GLU A 2 10.10 3.09 -2.31
CA GLU A 2 9.66 4.50 -2.15
C GLU A 2 8.44 4.96 -2.96
N LEU A 3 8.27 4.51 -4.21
CA LEU A 3 7.13 4.89 -5.05
C LEU A 3 5.79 4.40 -4.48
N VAL A 4 5.79 3.22 -3.85
CA VAL A 4 4.62 2.63 -3.20
C VAL A 4 4.36 3.39 -1.90
N ASP A 5 5.39 3.61 -1.09
CA ASP A 5 5.27 4.28 0.22
C ASP A 5 4.72 5.72 0.09
N ARG A 6 5.24 6.48 -0.89
CA ARG A 6 4.74 7.84 -1.18
C ARG A 6 3.29 7.82 -1.65
N LYS A 7 2.91 6.81 -2.44
CA LYS A 7 1.53 6.69 -2.94
C LYS A 7 0.58 6.20 -1.87
N LEU A 8 1.00 5.30 -0.98
CA LEU A 8 0.22 4.82 0.16
C LEU A 8 -0.25 5.99 1.03
N ARG A 9 0.67 6.88 1.41
CA ARG A 9 0.33 8.11 2.15
C ARG A 9 -0.73 8.96 1.44
N SER A 10 -0.64 9.10 0.11
CA SER A 10 -1.63 9.85 -0.69
C SER A 10 -2.98 9.14 -0.89
N THR A 11 -3.07 7.87 -0.50
CA THR A 11 -4.28 7.04 -0.65
C THR A 11 -4.87 6.59 0.68
N ARG A 12 -4.35 7.11 1.81
CA ARG A 12 -4.99 6.98 3.13
C ARG A 12 -6.43 7.53 3.05
N GLY A 13 -7.40 6.73 3.46
CA GLY A 13 -8.83 7.05 3.37
C GLY A 13 -9.58 6.41 2.18
N LEU A 14 -8.90 5.68 1.29
CA LEU A 14 -9.56 4.87 0.27
C LEU A 14 -9.68 3.41 0.69
N ASP A 15 -10.73 2.72 0.21
CA ASP A 15 -10.88 1.27 0.36
C ASP A 15 -9.61 0.51 -0.05
N ARG A 16 -9.24 -0.47 0.77
CA ARG A 16 -8.06 -1.33 0.58
C ARG A 16 -7.99 -1.92 -0.83
N ASP A 17 -9.12 -2.39 -1.37
CA ASP A 17 -9.19 -2.95 -2.72
C ASP A 17 -8.96 -1.94 -3.84
N LYS A 18 -9.42 -0.68 -3.66
CA LYS A 18 -9.16 0.40 -4.62
C LYS A 18 -7.68 0.78 -4.61
N ARG A 19 -7.06 0.79 -3.43
CA ARG A 19 -5.62 1.06 -3.27
C ARG A 19 -4.80 -0.03 -3.93
N LEU A 20 -5.12 -1.30 -3.67
CA LEU A 20 -4.46 -2.46 -4.26
C LEU A 20 -4.45 -2.39 -5.79
N ARG A 21 -5.62 -2.20 -6.42
CA ARG A 21 -5.74 -2.08 -7.88
C ARG A 21 -4.97 -0.90 -8.44
N ARG A 22 -5.03 0.27 -7.80
CA ARG A 22 -4.31 1.47 -8.26
C ARG A 22 -2.79 1.32 -8.19
N LEU A 23 -2.28 0.75 -7.11
CA LEU A 23 -0.84 0.57 -6.90
C LEU A 23 -0.29 -0.55 -7.77
N ALA A 24 -0.98 -1.69 -7.86
CA ALA A 24 -0.58 -2.79 -8.73
C ALA A 24 -0.54 -2.34 -10.21
N GLY A 25 -1.58 -1.62 -10.68
CA GLY A 25 -1.61 -1.07 -12.03
C GLY A 25 -0.53 -0.01 -12.29
N MET A 26 -0.15 0.78 -11.27
CA MET A 26 0.97 1.72 -11.38
C MET A 26 2.30 0.98 -11.57
N LEU A 27 2.55 -0.05 -10.76
CA LEU A 27 3.78 -0.83 -10.82
C LEU A 27 3.86 -1.63 -12.13
N ALA A 28 2.77 -2.23 -12.58
CA ALA A 28 2.71 -2.90 -13.88
C ALA A 28 3.09 -1.94 -15.03
N ARG A 29 2.58 -0.69 -15.01
CA ARG A 29 2.95 0.34 -16.00
C ARG A 29 4.42 0.79 -15.92
N LYS A 30 5.09 0.55 -14.80
CA LYS A 30 6.54 0.80 -14.65
C LYS A 30 7.40 -0.41 -15.06
N GLY A 31 6.80 -1.48 -15.58
CA GLY A 31 7.52 -2.67 -16.03
C GLY A 31 7.78 -3.71 -14.93
N TYR A 32 7.15 -3.56 -13.75
CA TYR A 32 7.21 -4.59 -12.72
C TYR A 32 6.28 -5.74 -13.09
N SER A 33 6.75 -6.98 -12.90
CA SER A 33 5.91 -8.15 -13.10
C SER A 33 4.69 -8.11 -12.19
N GLU A 34 3.54 -8.50 -12.72
CA GLU A 34 2.24 -8.38 -12.02
C GLU A 34 2.24 -9.10 -10.67
N GLY A 35 2.84 -10.29 -10.59
CA GLY A 35 2.99 -11.04 -9.35
C GLY A 35 3.87 -10.34 -8.31
N MET A 36 4.94 -9.67 -8.73
CA MET A 36 5.80 -8.88 -7.83
C MET A 36 5.09 -7.60 -7.38
N ALA A 37 4.42 -6.90 -8.31
CA ALA A 37 3.65 -5.70 -8.02
C ALA A 37 2.58 -5.96 -6.96
N LEU A 38 1.79 -7.02 -7.14
CA LEU A 38 0.75 -7.40 -6.18
C LEU A 38 1.31 -7.78 -4.81
N ARG A 39 2.43 -8.51 -4.76
CA ARG A 39 3.06 -8.91 -3.50
C ARG A 39 3.58 -7.69 -2.73
N VAL A 40 4.30 -6.79 -3.41
CA VAL A 40 4.83 -5.56 -2.80
C VAL A 40 3.70 -4.66 -2.28
N VAL A 41 2.61 -4.53 -3.04
CA VAL A 41 1.47 -3.69 -2.65
C VAL A 41 0.69 -4.28 -1.47
N ARG A 42 0.48 -5.60 -1.44
CA ARG A 42 -0.14 -6.27 -0.29
C ARG A 42 0.67 -6.05 0.97
N GLN A 43 1.98 -6.32 0.90
CA GLN A 43 2.88 -6.15 2.02
C GLN A 43 2.88 -4.71 2.53
N ALA A 44 2.95 -3.72 1.63
CA ALA A 44 3.00 -2.32 2.05
C ALA A 44 1.65 -1.80 2.61
N LEU A 45 0.51 -2.37 2.18
CA LEU A 45 -0.80 -2.11 2.80
C LEU A 45 -0.99 -2.81 4.16
N GLU A 46 -0.33 -3.95 4.36
CA GLU A 46 -0.30 -4.70 5.62
C GLU A 46 0.57 -3.97 6.64
N GLU A 47 1.79 -3.59 6.26
CA GLU A 47 2.71 -2.75 7.07
C GLU A 47 2.03 -1.43 7.48
N GLU A 48 1.28 -0.77 6.59
CA GLU A 48 0.54 0.45 6.95
C GLU A 48 -0.69 0.17 7.85
N GLY A 49 -1.35 -0.97 7.68
CA GLY A 49 -2.46 -1.38 8.53
C GLY A 49 -1.98 -1.67 9.95
N GLU A 50 -0.88 -2.41 10.09
CA GLU A 50 -0.22 -2.65 11.37
C GLU A 50 0.32 -1.36 11.99
N GLU A 51 0.92 -0.46 11.20
CA GLU A 51 1.36 0.86 11.68
C GLU A 51 0.17 1.69 12.19
N THR A 52 -0.99 1.64 11.52
CA THR A 52 -2.20 2.34 11.97
C THR A 52 -2.77 1.74 13.26
N GLU A 53 -2.82 0.41 13.37
CA GLU A 53 -3.28 -0.26 14.61
C GLU A 53 -2.31 -0.06 15.79
N LEU A 54 -1.00 -0.01 15.53
CA LEU A 54 0.02 0.32 16.54
C LEU A 54 -0.14 1.75 17.06
N PHE A 55 -0.45 2.72 16.19
CA PHE A 55 -0.67 4.11 16.59
C PHE A 55 -2.04 4.36 17.23
N GLU A 56 -3.08 3.57 16.92
CA GLU A 56 -4.38 3.65 17.61
C GLU A 56 -4.34 3.03 19.02
N GLY A 57 -3.32 2.22 19.33
CA GLY A 57 -3.10 1.61 20.65
C GLY A 57 -2.37 2.48 21.69
N GLU A 58 -1.82 3.63 21.30
CA GLU A 58 -1.08 4.56 22.18
C GLU A 58 -1.83 5.89 22.42
N GLY A 59 -3.15 5.83 22.54
CA GLY A 59 -3.98 6.95 23.01
C GLY A 59 -4.39 6.74 24.47
N PHE A 60 -3.50 7.08 25.42
CA PHE A 60 -3.88 7.34 26.82
C PHE A 60 -4.07 8.84 27.07
#